data_AF-A0A9E4PIM9-F1
#
_entry.id   AF-A0A9E4PIM9-F1
#
_cell.length_a   1.000
_cell.length_b   1.000
_cell.length_c   1.000
_cell.angle_alpha   90.00
_cell.angle_beta   90.00
_cell.angle_gamma   90.00
#
_symmetry.space_group_name_H-M   'P 1'
#
loop_
_entity.id
_entity.type
_entity.pdbx_description
1 polymer ?
#
loop_
_entity_poly.entity_id
_entity_poly.type
_entity_poly.pdbx_seq_one_letter_code
_entity_poly.pdbx_strand_id
1 'polypeptide(L)'
;MLAERVAGMMRWSRWAQVAGLASCLAFITAISVSISSNDAHAGAPAAPPENFKVAFIGDQAIGTNAEAVLQLISDEGADMVIHLGDFGYGNETDPQTALDWDAQITSTLGASFPYFGVVGNHDVGNWSTYQTLLEDRLALVSGASCAGDYGVEAACTYQGLFFVLSGIGADPSIPADDASHISYLGTELAADDSIWSICAWHKNQNAMQLGFKLNEVGWGAYETCRQEGAIIATGHEHSYSRTKTLIDMQNQVTTPLWPDAGEVSVGNGNTFAFVSGLGGKSIRNQDRCLPITPPYGCNGEWASIYTSDQSANYGAMFIEFHVDGDPRKANGYFKDIDLNVIDSFTIYAAPIKMASG
;
A
#
# COMPACT_ATOMS: atom_id res chain seq x y z
N MET A 1 23.35 39.24 -42.60
CA MET A 1 23.04 40.68 -42.73
C MET A 1 22.94 40.99 -44.23
N LEU A 2 21.77 41.48 -44.68
CA LEU A 2 21.45 42.05 -46.01
C LEU A 2 21.49 41.09 -47.22
N ALA A 3 20.64 41.13 -48.26
CA ALA A 3 19.52 41.99 -48.68
C ALA A 3 18.74 41.24 -49.80
N GLU A 4 17.40 41.22 -49.82
CA GLU A 4 16.48 42.00 -50.71
C GLU A 4 16.82 42.00 -52.23
N ARG A 5 16.00 41.35 -53.08
CA ARG A 5 14.80 41.84 -53.82
C ARG A 5 15.07 42.81 -54.99
N VAL A 6 14.63 42.41 -56.19
CA VAL A 6 14.28 43.25 -57.37
C VAL A 6 13.15 42.49 -58.10
N ALA A 7 11.88 42.91 -58.08
CA ALA A 7 11.18 43.98 -58.82
C ALA A 7 11.03 43.72 -60.34
N GLY A 8 9.79 43.77 -60.83
CA GLY A 8 9.47 43.72 -62.27
C GLY A 8 7.97 43.68 -62.55
N MET A 9 7.42 44.84 -62.89
CA MET A 9 6.00 45.17 -63.06
C MET A 9 5.72 45.48 -64.54
N MET A 10 4.57 45.09 -65.11
CA MET A 10 3.65 45.96 -65.90
C MET A 10 2.73 45.26 -66.94
N ARG A 11 1.44 45.63 -66.85
CA ARG A 11 0.47 46.10 -67.88
C ARG A 11 -0.24 45.13 -68.87
N TRP A 12 -1.49 44.80 -68.51
CA TRP A 12 -2.80 45.18 -69.14
C TRP A 12 -2.96 45.24 -70.67
N SER A 13 -3.93 44.46 -71.20
CA SER A 13 -4.99 44.94 -72.11
C SER A 13 -6.16 43.93 -72.23
N ARG A 14 -7.36 44.44 -72.52
CA ARG A 14 -8.70 43.81 -72.45
C ARG A 14 -9.24 43.41 -73.84
N TRP A 15 -10.38 42.68 -73.82
CA TRP A 15 -11.51 42.61 -74.77
C TRP A 15 -11.64 41.33 -75.63
N ALA A 16 -12.60 40.45 -75.27
CA ALA A 16 -13.85 40.20 -76.02
C ALA A 16 -14.56 38.93 -75.51
N GLN A 17 -15.86 39.05 -75.23
CA GLN A 17 -16.79 37.99 -74.79
C GLN A 17 -17.30 37.16 -75.98
N VAL A 18 -17.55 35.86 -75.81
CA VAL A 18 -18.80 35.16 -76.18
C VAL A 18 -18.97 33.91 -75.29
N ALA A 19 -20.21 33.66 -74.90
CA ALA A 19 -20.71 32.71 -73.91
C ALA A 19 -20.67 31.22 -74.31
N GLY A 20 -20.74 30.33 -73.31
CA GLY A 20 -21.07 28.92 -73.54
C GLY A 20 -20.73 27.95 -72.39
N LEU A 21 -21.54 27.99 -71.33
CA LEU A 21 -21.99 26.87 -70.48
C LEU A 21 -21.00 25.77 -69.97
N ALA A 22 -21.05 25.63 -68.64
CA ALA A 22 -21.03 24.37 -67.86
C ALA A 22 -19.69 23.74 -67.48
N SER A 23 -19.15 24.14 -66.33
CA SER A 23 -18.88 23.24 -65.18
C SER A 23 -18.23 24.01 -64.04
N CYS A 24 -19.00 24.31 -63.00
CA CYS A 24 -18.45 24.69 -61.70
C CYS A 24 -17.96 23.41 -61.01
N LEU A 25 -16.67 23.09 -61.15
CA LEU A 25 -15.99 22.21 -60.20
C LEU A 25 -15.58 23.07 -59.00
N ALA A 26 -16.47 23.21 -58.01
CA ALA A 26 -16.08 23.68 -56.70
C ALA A 26 -15.35 22.54 -55.99
N PHE A 27 -14.04 22.65 -55.83
CA PHE A 27 -13.29 21.85 -54.87
C PHE A 27 -13.74 22.26 -53.46
N ILE A 28 -14.78 21.60 -52.95
CA ILE A 28 -15.05 21.56 -51.52
C ILE A 28 -14.15 20.47 -50.97
N THR A 29 -12.97 20.84 -50.47
CA THR A 29 -12.28 20.03 -49.47
C THR A 29 -13.19 20.00 -48.25
N ALA A 30 -13.96 18.91 -48.11
CA ALA A 30 -14.59 18.57 -46.86
C ALA A 30 -13.47 18.31 -45.85
N ILE A 31 -13.21 19.27 -44.97
CA ILE A 31 -12.53 18.98 -43.71
C ILE A 31 -13.53 18.13 -42.94
N SER A 32 -13.35 16.81 -43.01
CA SER A 32 -13.96 15.90 -42.05
C SER A 32 -13.35 16.24 -40.69
N VAL A 33 -14.04 17.08 -39.92
CA VAL A 33 -13.82 17.11 -38.47
C VAL A 33 -14.37 15.79 -37.98
N SER A 34 -13.50 14.78 -37.92
CA SER A 34 -13.73 13.61 -37.10
C SER A 34 -13.78 14.12 -35.67
N ILE A 35 -14.99 14.34 -35.15
CA ILE A 35 -15.19 14.39 -33.71
C ILE A 35 -14.93 12.95 -33.28
N SER A 36 -13.67 12.62 -33.00
CA SER A 36 -13.37 11.44 -32.20
C SER A 36 -14.04 11.71 -30.87
N SER A 37 -15.17 11.05 -30.63
CA SER A 37 -15.58 10.80 -29.27
C SER A 37 -14.40 10.07 -28.63
N ASN A 38 -13.59 10.80 -27.87
CA ASN A 38 -12.84 10.20 -26.79
C ASN A 38 -13.88 9.76 -25.76
N ASP A 39 -14.63 8.69 -26.10
CA ASP A 39 -15.06 7.76 -25.09
C ASP A 39 -13.77 7.15 -24.58
N ALA A 40 -13.14 7.84 -23.62
CA ALA A 40 -12.29 7.19 -22.66
C ALA A 40 -13.20 6.15 -22.01
N HIS A 41 -13.19 4.95 -22.58
CA HIS A 41 -13.61 3.76 -21.88
C HIS A 41 -12.61 3.67 -20.72
N ALA A 42 -12.94 4.31 -19.60
CA ALA A 42 -12.27 4.07 -18.35
C ALA A 42 -12.26 2.55 -18.21
N GLY A 43 -11.06 1.95 -18.27
CA GLY A 43 -10.91 0.51 -18.10
C GLY A 43 -11.59 0.09 -16.81
N ALA A 44 -11.98 -1.17 -16.70
CA ALA A 44 -12.31 -1.69 -15.38
C ALA A 44 -11.11 -1.42 -14.45
N PRO A 45 -11.34 -0.94 -13.21
CA PRO A 45 -10.27 -0.67 -12.28
C PRO A 45 -9.38 -1.90 -12.11
N ALA A 46 -8.07 -1.67 -11.98
CA ALA A 46 -7.11 -2.76 -11.84
C ALA A 46 -7.45 -3.61 -10.60
N ALA A 47 -7.37 -4.94 -10.77
CA ALA A 47 -7.71 -5.90 -9.73
C ALA A 47 -6.62 -6.98 -9.64
N PRO A 48 -6.29 -7.45 -8.42
CA PRO A 48 -5.48 -8.64 -8.25
C PRO A 48 -6.01 -9.87 -9.00
N PRO A 49 -5.13 -10.78 -9.45
CA PRO A 49 -5.52 -12.11 -9.89
C PRO A 49 -6.37 -12.83 -8.84
N GLU A 50 -7.17 -13.81 -9.27
CA GLU A 50 -8.00 -14.61 -8.37
C GLU A 50 -7.11 -15.32 -7.33
N ASN A 51 -7.47 -15.18 -6.05
CA ASN A 51 -6.74 -15.70 -4.90
C ASN A 51 -5.29 -15.19 -4.76
N PHE A 52 -5.00 -13.96 -5.20
CA PHE A 52 -3.69 -13.34 -5.04
C PHE A 52 -3.40 -13.07 -3.55
N LYS A 53 -2.35 -13.68 -3.00
CA LYS A 53 -2.07 -13.69 -1.57
C LYS A 53 -0.87 -12.84 -1.18
N VAL A 54 -1.09 -11.88 -0.29
CA VAL A 54 -0.06 -11.00 0.27
C VAL A 54 0.19 -11.38 1.72
N ALA A 55 1.46 -11.59 2.08
CA ALA A 55 1.90 -11.70 3.46
C ALA A 55 2.43 -10.37 3.99
N PHE A 56 2.14 -10.06 5.25
CA PHE A 56 2.58 -8.86 5.95
C PHE A 56 3.31 -9.26 7.22
N ILE A 57 4.56 -8.81 7.33
CA ILE A 57 5.42 -9.03 8.51
C ILE A 57 6.17 -7.76 8.82
N GLY A 58 6.55 -7.55 10.08
CA GLY A 58 7.53 -6.57 10.50
C GLY A 58 8.33 -7.16 11.66
N ASP A 59 9.39 -6.47 12.06
CA ASP A 59 10.13 -6.80 13.26
C ASP A 59 10.72 -8.24 13.19
N GLN A 60 11.29 -8.58 12.03
CA GLN A 60 11.67 -9.96 11.68
C GLN A 60 12.93 -10.42 12.42
N ALA A 61 13.99 -9.61 12.41
CA ALA A 61 15.35 -10.01 12.76
C ALA A 61 15.92 -11.16 11.89
N ILE A 62 17.00 -11.77 12.37
CA ILE A 62 17.62 -12.96 11.79
C ILE A 62 17.67 -14.07 12.84
N GLY A 63 17.42 -15.31 12.42
CA GLY A 63 17.49 -16.50 13.27
C GLY A 63 16.27 -17.41 13.11
N THR A 64 16.21 -18.46 13.91
CA THR A 64 15.27 -19.58 13.73
C THR A 64 13.79 -19.17 13.75
N ASN A 65 13.42 -18.17 14.54
CA ASN A 65 12.03 -17.69 14.59
C ASN A 65 11.67 -16.95 13.30
N ALA A 66 12.57 -16.09 12.81
CA ALA A 66 12.42 -15.39 11.55
C ALA A 66 12.37 -16.35 10.36
N GLU A 67 13.25 -17.34 10.35
CA GLU A 67 13.25 -18.42 9.35
C GLU A 67 11.92 -19.19 9.37
N ALA A 68 11.38 -19.50 10.55
CA ALA A 68 10.09 -20.19 10.67
C ALA A 68 8.92 -19.35 10.14
N VAL A 69 8.92 -18.03 10.36
CA VAL A 69 7.90 -17.13 9.78
C VAL A 69 8.04 -17.06 8.26
N LEU A 70 9.26 -16.96 7.73
CA LEU A 70 9.49 -17.00 6.28
C LEU A 70 9.06 -18.35 5.68
N GLN A 71 9.30 -19.47 6.38
CA GLN A 71 8.84 -20.78 5.95
C GLN A 71 7.31 -20.88 5.98
N LEU A 72 6.65 -20.33 7.00
CA LEU A 72 5.20 -20.23 7.05
C LEU A 72 4.66 -19.46 5.83
N ILE A 73 5.28 -18.34 5.46
CA ILE A 73 4.90 -17.56 4.26
C ILE A 73 5.04 -18.40 2.98
N SER A 74 6.14 -19.15 2.86
CA SER A 74 6.35 -20.07 1.73
C SER A 74 5.28 -21.16 1.69
N ASP A 75 4.96 -21.77 2.83
CA ASP A 75 4.04 -22.90 2.95
C ASP A 75 2.58 -22.47 2.71
N GLU A 76 2.21 -21.25 3.10
CA GLU A 76 0.91 -20.64 2.80
C GLU A 76 0.77 -20.22 1.32
N GLY A 77 1.86 -20.27 0.55
CA GLY A 77 1.88 -19.93 -0.86
C GLY A 77 1.58 -18.47 -1.13
N ALA A 78 2.13 -17.56 -0.32
CA ALA A 78 2.02 -16.13 -0.59
C ALA A 78 2.69 -15.76 -1.92
N ASP A 79 2.07 -14.87 -2.70
CA ASP A 79 2.60 -14.37 -3.96
C ASP A 79 3.58 -13.21 -3.77
N MET A 80 3.46 -12.49 -2.66
CA MET A 80 4.37 -11.41 -2.28
C MET A 80 4.38 -11.15 -0.77
N VAL A 81 5.42 -10.45 -0.33
CA VAL A 81 5.54 -9.91 1.04
C VAL A 81 5.58 -8.38 1.02
N ILE A 82 4.87 -7.74 1.95
CA ILE A 82 5.12 -6.36 2.37
C ILE A 82 5.71 -6.38 3.78
N HIS A 83 6.99 -6.03 3.90
CA HIS A 83 7.72 -5.97 5.15
C HIS A 83 7.62 -4.57 5.77
N LEU A 84 7.06 -4.51 6.98
CA LEU A 84 6.63 -3.33 7.71
C LEU A 84 7.74 -2.78 8.61
N GLY A 85 8.96 -2.68 8.10
CA GLY A 85 10.17 -2.18 8.78
C GLY A 85 10.74 -3.06 9.89
N ASP A 86 11.92 -2.63 10.36
CA ASP A 86 12.76 -3.30 11.35
C ASP A 86 13.23 -4.70 10.88
N PHE A 87 14.14 -4.68 9.91
CA PHE A 87 14.57 -5.85 9.17
C PHE A 87 15.47 -6.79 9.98
N GLY A 88 16.75 -6.44 10.14
CA GLY A 88 17.78 -7.35 10.64
C GLY A 88 18.17 -7.17 12.11
N TYR A 89 17.82 -6.05 12.77
CA TYR A 89 18.17 -5.76 14.18
C TYR A 89 19.65 -5.88 14.59
N GLY A 90 20.56 -5.88 13.62
CA GLY A 90 22.01 -5.90 13.87
C GLY A 90 22.47 -4.77 14.78
N ASN A 91 23.37 -5.08 15.71
CA ASN A 91 23.99 -4.11 16.61
C ASN A 91 25.44 -4.51 16.92
N GLU A 92 26.16 -3.68 17.68
CA GLU A 92 27.58 -3.91 18.00
C GLU A 92 27.86 -5.25 18.72
N THR A 93 26.88 -5.76 19.48
CA THR A 93 27.01 -7.01 20.24
C THR A 93 26.48 -8.24 19.52
N ASP A 94 25.72 -8.04 18.43
CA ASP A 94 25.22 -9.08 17.53
C ASP A 94 25.30 -8.52 16.10
N PRO A 95 26.46 -8.65 15.42
CA PRO A 95 26.71 -8.03 14.12
C PRO A 95 25.98 -8.82 13.02
N GLN A 96 24.66 -8.86 13.10
CA GLN A 96 23.78 -9.25 12.01
C GLN A 96 23.81 -8.14 10.96
N THR A 97 24.17 -8.48 9.73
CA THR A 97 24.24 -7.47 8.66
C THR A 97 22.96 -7.46 7.83
N ALA A 98 22.73 -6.35 7.12
CA ALA A 98 21.67 -6.30 6.11
C ALA A 98 21.82 -7.39 5.04
N LEU A 99 23.06 -7.83 4.75
CA LEU A 99 23.34 -8.93 3.84
C LEU A 99 22.90 -10.28 4.39
N ASP A 100 23.09 -10.52 5.70
CA ASP A 100 22.63 -11.76 6.34
C ASP A 100 21.09 -11.82 6.35
N TRP A 101 20.44 -10.68 6.59
CA TRP A 101 18.98 -10.57 6.55
C TRP A 101 18.45 -10.91 5.14
N ASP A 102 19.06 -10.34 4.10
CA ASP A 102 18.71 -10.62 2.72
C ASP A 102 18.98 -12.08 2.33
N ALA A 103 20.11 -12.64 2.78
CA ALA A 103 20.47 -14.03 2.52
C ALA A 103 19.46 -15.01 3.12
N GLN A 104 18.92 -14.74 4.32
CA GLN A 104 17.89 -15.55 4.95
C GLN A 104 16.58 -15.56 4.14
N ILE A 105 16.15 -14.40 3.64
CA ILE A 105 14.99 -14.30 2.75
C ILE A 105 15.25 -15.10 1.47
N THR A 106 16.43 -14.91 0.87
CA THR A 106 16.82 -15.60 -0.36
C THR A 106 16.87 -17.12 -0.18
N SER A 107 17.35 -17.63 0.96
CA SER A 107 17.43 -19.07 1.21
C SER A 107 16.06 -19.73 1.38
N THR A 108 15.07 -18.99 1.87
CA THR A 108 13.74 -19.52 2.18
C THR A 108 12.73 -19.26 1.06
N LEU A 109 12.60 -18.01 0.61
CA LEU A 109 11.62 -17.61 -0.40
C LEU A 109 12.19 -17.58 -1.82
N GLY A 110 13.52 -17.46 -1.96
CA GLY A 110 14.20 -17.31 -3.23
C GLY A 110 14.53 -15.85 -3.57
N ALA A 111 15.58 -15.65 -4.36
CA ALA A 111 16.09 -14.31 -4.70
C ALA A 111 15.09 -13.47 -5.53
N SER A 112 14.27 -14.10 -6.36
CA SER A 112 13.29 -13.43 -7.23
C SER A 112 11.87 -13.41 -6.64
N PHE A 113 11.68 -13.81 -5.39
CA PHE A 113 10.39 -13.74 -4.74
C PHE A 113 9.98 -12.27 -4.53
N PRO A 114 8.75 -11.84 -4.88
CA PRO A 114 8.31 -10.46 -4.71
C PRO A 114 8.29 -10.05 -3.22
N TYR A 115 9.23 -9.18 -2.85
CA TYR A 115 9.44 -8.77 -1.47
C TYR A 115 9.64 -7.26 -1.42
N PHE A 116 8.68 -6.56 -0.82
CA PHE A 116 8.67 -5.10 -0.71
C PHE A 116 8.87 -4.70 0.74
N GLY A 117 9.53 -3.57 1.00
CA GLY A 117 9.87 -3.17 2.36
C GLY A 117 9.80 -1.66 2.58
N VAL A 118 9.34 -1.26 3.77
CA VAL A 118 9.37 0.12 4.25
C VAL A 118 10.36 0.26 5.41
N VAL A 119 11.04 1.39 5.51
CA VAL A 119 12.04 1.64 6.57
C VAL A 119 11.40 1.64 7.97
N GLY A 120 12.04 0.96 8.92
CA GLY A 120 11.77 1.02 10.35
C GLY A 120 12.85 1.78 11.12
N ASN A 121 12.61 2.06 12.40
CA ASN A 121 13.55 2.86 13.20
C ASN A 121 14.85 2.12 13.52
N HIS A 122 14.87 0.78 13.49
CA HIS A 122 16.10 0.01 13.62
C HIS A 122 16.91 -0.06 12.32
N ASP A 123 16.34 0.38 11.19
CA ASP A 123 16.99 0.30 9.89
C ASP A 123 17.77 1.58 9.54
N VAL A 124 17.39 2.72 10.14
CA VAL A 124 17.91 4.08 9.85
C VAL A 124 19.43 4.12 9.74
N GLY A 125 20.15 3.51 10.69
CA GLY A 125 21.61 3.54 10.72
C GLY A 125 22.29 2.81 9.56
N ASN A 126 21.58 1.95 8.84
CA ASN A 126 22.07 1.17 7.70
C ASN A 126 21.09 1.19 6.52
N TRP A 127 20.23 2.21 6.45
CA TRP A 127 19.11 2.24 5.52
C TRP A 127 19.55 2.14 4.07
N SER A 128 20.62 2.83 3.68
CA SER A 128 21.14 2.77 2.31
C SER A 128 21.47 1.35 1.84
N THR A 129 21.98 0.49 2.73
CA THR A 129 22.27 -0.91 2.41
C THR A 129 20.99 -1.71 2.25
N TYR A 130 20.04 -1.57 3.19
CA TYR A 130 18.74 -2.25 3.10
C TYR A 130 17.96 -1.82 1.85
N GLN A 131 17.92 -0.53 1.58
CA GLN A 131 17.25 0.05 0.41
C GLN A 131 17.85 -0.50 -0.89
N THR A 132 19.18 -0.54 -1.02
CA THR A 132 19.85 -1.12 -2.20
C THR A 132 19.45 -2.59 -2.40
N LEU A 133 19.42 -3.39 -1.32
CA LEU A 133 19.05 -4.81 -1.41
C LEU A 133 17.59 -5.00 -1.82
N LEU A 134 16.68 -4.15 -1.32
CA LEU A 134 15.28 -4.16 -1.72
C LEU A 134 15.08 -3.72 -3.17
N GLU A 135 15.83 -2.72 -3.64
CA GLU A 135 15.82 -2.29 -5.04
C GLU A 135 16.37 -3.38 -5.98
N ASP A 136 17.43 -4.08 -5.58
CA ASP A 136 17.97 -5.22 -6.31
C ASP A 136 16.94 -6.35 -6.42
N ARG A 137 16.18 -6.63 -5.35
CA ARG A 137 15.05 -7.56 -5.39
C ARG A 137 13.95 -7.08 -6.31
N LEU A 138 13.53 -5.82 -6.21
CA LEU A 138 12.49 -5.23 -7.05
C LEU A 138 12.85 -5.37 -8.54
N ALA A 139 14.11 -5.17 -8.92
CA ALA A 139 14.57 -5.31 -10.29
C ALA A 139 14.39 -6.72 -10.88
N LEU A 140 14.25 -7.75 -10.03
CA LEU A 140 14.00 -9.13 -10.43
C LEU A 140 12.50 -9.46 -10.58
N VAL A 141 11.61 -8.59 -10.09
CA VAL A 141 10.15 -8.82 -10.06
C VAL A 141 9.51 -8.22 -11.32
N SER A 142 9.25 -9.08 -12.30
CA SER A 142 8.58 -8.65 -13.53
C SER A 142 7.15 -8.18 -13.24
N GLY A 143 6.80 -6.99 -13.74
CA GLY A 143 5.45 -6.41 -13.57
C GLY A 143 5.27 -5.61 -12.28
N ALA A 144 6.26 -5.57 -11.39
CA ALA A 144 6.27 -4.61 -10.29
C ALA A 144 6.83 -3.27 -10.77
N SER A 145 6.25 -2.18 -10.28
CA SER A 145 6.72 -0.82 -10.55
C SER A 145 6.56 0.01 -9.30
N CYS A 146 7.64 0.66 -8.86
CA CYS A 146 7.63 1.62 -7.77
C CYS A 146 8.22 2.96 -8.24
N ALA A 147 7.62 4.06 -7.81
CA ALA A 147 8.07 5.42 -8.05
C ALA A 147 8.22 6.16 -6.72
N GLY A 148 9.18 7.09 -6.65
CA GLY A 148 9.50 7.83 -5.42
C GLY A 148 10.80 7.33 -4.76
N ASP A 149 10.97 7.65 -3.48
CA ASP A 149 12.09 7.17 -2.65
C ASP A 149 11.72 5.81 -2.06
N TYR A 150 12.24 4.73 -2.64
CA TYR A 150 11.79 3.37 -2.39
C TYR A 150 11.88 3.02 -0.89
N GLY A 151 10.74 2.69 -0.28
CA GLY A 151 10.66 2.36 1.15
C GLY A 151 10.63 3.56 2.10
N VAL A 152 10.61 4.80 1.59
CA VAL A 152 10.49 6.05 2.38
C VAL A 152 9.28 6.88 1.94
N GLU A 153 9.17 7.25 0.67
CA GLU A 153 8.01 7.91 0.07
C GLU A 153 7.86 7.32 -1.34
N ALA A 154 7.28 6.12 -1.42
CA ALA A 154 7.17 5.39 -2.67
C ALA A 154 5.77 4.84 -2.92
N ALA A 155 5.29 4.99 -4.14
CA ALA A 155 4.05 4.38 -4.61
C ALA A 155 4.39 3.23 -5.54
N CYS A 156 3.78 2.08 -5.28
CA CYS A 156 4.07 0.82 -5.95
C CYS A 156 2.80 0.20 -6.52
N THR A 157 2.97 -0.48 -7.66
CA THR A 157 1.95 -1.35 -8.26
C THR A 157 2.55 -2.72 -8.53
N TYR A 158 1.79 -3.76 -8.23
CA TYR A 158 2.14 -5.12 -8.62
C TYR A 158 0.87 -5.95 -8.77
N GLN A 159 0.71 -6.63 -9.91
CA GLN A 159 -0.44 -7.49 -10.19
C GLN A 159 -1.80 -6.82 -9.92
N GLY A 160 -1.97 -5.52 -10.19
CA GLY A 160 -3.24 -4.81 -9.96
C GLY A 160 -3.54 -4.46 -8.50
N LEU A 161 -2.58 -4.65 -7.58
CA LEU A 161 -2.58 -4.10 -6.23
C LEU A 161 -1.77 -2.80 -6.21
N PHE A 162 -2.32 -1.73 -5.63
CA PHE A 162 -1.61 -0.49 -5.36
C PHE A 162 -1.20 -0.41 -3.89
N PHE A 163 -0.02 0.11 -3.60
CA PHE A 163 0.40 0.34 -2.23
C PHE A 163 1.43 1.45 -2.12
N VAL A 164 1.37 2.19 -1.01
CA VAL A 164 2.28 3.29 -0.69
C VAL A 164 3.14 2.89 0.51
N LEU A 165 4.45 2.99 0.35
CA LEU A 165 5.46 2.76 1.37
C LEU A 165 5.86 4.12 1.96
N SER A 166 5.66 4.29 3.28
CA SER A 166 5.94 5.54 3.99
C SER A 166 6.85 5.32 5.20
N GLY A 167 8.01 5.98 5.22
CA GLY A 167 8.96 6.01 6.33
C GLY A 167 8.56 6.96 7.47
N ILE A 168 7.30 7.41 7.51
CA ILE A 168 6.82 8.39 8.50
C ILE A 168 7.11 7.92 9.94
N GLY A 169 7.76 8.77 10.72
CA GLY A 169 8.14 8.49 12.11
C GLY A 169 9.38 7.59 12.28
N ALA A 170 9.88 6.92 11.23
CA ALA A 170 10.98 5.96 11.33
C ALA A 170 12.31 6.65 11.69
N ASP A 171 12.65 7.72 10.96
CA ASP A 171 13.82 8.56 11.22
C ASP A 171 13.44 9.76 12.10
N PRO A 172 14.24 10.15 13.11
CA PRO A 172 14.03 11.40 13.86
C PRO A 172 13.89 12.67 13.01
N SER A 173 14.41 12.71 11.78
CA SER A 173 14.21 13.82 10.83
C SER A 173 12.85 13.82 10.14
N ILE A 174 12.09 12.71 10.24
CA ILE A 174 10.74 12.53 9.69
C ILE A 174 9.78 12.37 10.88
N PRO A 175 9.33 13.49 11.50
CA PRO A 175 8.55 13.44 12.73
C PRO A 175 7.13 12.90 12.53
N ALA A 176 6.41 12.69 13.64
CA ALA A 176 4.97 12.49 13.62
C ALA A 176 4.26 13.66 12.92
N ASP A 177 3.20 13.36 12.17
CA ASP A 177 2.46 14.31 11.34
C ASP A 177 3.33 15.07 10.32
N ASP A 178 4.40 14.43 9.81
CA ASP A 178 5.21 15.02 8.75
C ASP A 178 4.36 15.33 7.51
N ALA A 179 4.39 16.60 7.09
CA ALA A 179 3.51 17.11 6.05
C ALA A 179 3.86 16.58 4.65
N SER A 180 5.13 16.24 4.36
CA SER A 180 5.50 15.69 3.05
C SER A 180 4.90 14.30 2.88
N HIS A 181 5.09 13.44 3.89
CA HIS A 181 4.57 12.07 3.87
C HIS A 181 3.04 12.04 3.80
N ILE A 182 2.36 12.89 4.57
CA ILE A 182 0.88 13.01 4.52
C ILE A 182 0.42 13.48 3.13
N SER A 183 1.09 14.48 2.56
CA SER A 183 0.76 14.98 1.23
C SER A 183 1.04 13.94 0.14
N TYR A 184 2.13 13.20 0.26
CA TYR A 184 2.51 12.13 -0.67
C TYR A 184 1.46 11.02 -0.66
N LEU A 185 1.11 10.50 0.52
CA LEU A 185 0.05 9.49 0.69
C LEU A 185 -1.26 9.93 0.01
N GLY A 186 -1.73 11.13 0.31
CA GLY A 186 -2.99 11.63 -0.24
C GLY A 186 -2.93 11.84 -1.76
N THR A 187 -1.81 12.33 -2.27
CA THR A 187 -1.65 12.59 -3.71
C THR A 187 -1.63 11.29 -4.51
N GLU A 188 -0.84 10.31 -4.05
CA GLU A 188 -0.66 9.04 -4.76
C GLU A 188 -1.94 8.18 -4.69
N LEU A 189 -2.62 8.13 -3.54
CA LEU A 189 -3.89 7.42 -3.41
C LEU A 189 -5.01 8.05 -4.24
N ALA A 190 -5.12 9.37 -4.26
CA ALA A 190 -6.15 10.05 -5.05
C ALA A 190 -5.92 9.95 -6.57
N ALA A 191 -4.69 9.64 -7.00
CA ALA A 191 -4.32 9.45 -8.40
C ALA A 191 -4.48 8.00 -8.89
N ASP A 192 -4.57 7.03 -7.97
CA ASP A 192 -4.75 5.61 -8.25
C ASP A 192 -6.23 5.24 -8.44
N ASP A 193 -6.50 4.27 -9.32
CA ASP A 193 -7.83 3.74 -9.60
C ASP A 193 -7.96 2.23 -9.33
N SER A 194 -7.00 1.64 -8.61
CA SER A 194 -7.03 0.23 -8.22
C SER A 194 -8.19 -0.07 -7.27
N ILE A 195 -8.73 -1.30 -7.32
CA ILE A 195 -9.79 -1.70 -6.37
C ILE A 195 -9.24 -1.72 -4.93
N TRP A 196 -7.97 -2.09 -4.79
CA TRP A 196 -7.31 -2.27 -3.51
C TRP A 196 -6.06 -1.40 -3.44
N SER A 197 -6.01 -0.59 -2.38
CA SER A 197 -4.86 0.24 -2.03
C SER A 197 -4.42 -0.08 -0.60
N ILE A 198 -3.12 -0.09 -0.34
CA ILE A 198 -2.55 -0.30 1.00
C ILE A 198 -1.63 0.88 1.33
N CYS A 199 -1.77 1.44 2.53
CA CYS A 199 -0.72 2.25 3.12
C CYS A 199 0.09 1.40 4.10
N ALA A 200 1.40 1.35 3.89
CA ALA A 200 2.32 0.60 4.74
C ALA A 200 3.39 1.52 5.33
N TRP A 201 3.54 1.47 6.65
CA TRP A 201 4.61 2.15 7.38
C TRP A 201 4.95 1.37 8.65
N HIS A 202 6.12 1.63 9.24
CA HIS A 202 6.60 0.84 10.36
C HIS A 202 5.90 1.21 11.69
N LYS A 203 6.02 2.47 12.12
CA LYS A 203 5.65 2.90 13.47
C LYS A 203 4.15 2.99 13.72
N ASN A 204 3.78 3.14 15.00
CA ASN A 204 2.37 3.27 15.40
C ASN A 204 2.05 4.63 16.01
N GLN A 205 0.76 4.89 16.13
CA GLN A 205 0.22 5.81 17.14
C GLN A 205 -0.10 5.01 18.41
N ASN A 206 0.06 5.57 19.62
CA ASN A 206 -0.14 4.83 20.87
C ASN A 206 -1.54 4.20 20.97
N ALA A 207 -2.57 4.87 20.44
CA ALA A 207 -3.95 4.38 20.37
C ALA A 207 -4.20 3.32 19.29
N MET A 208 -3.27 3.12 18.36
CA MET A 208 -3.37 2.14 17.26
C MET A 208 -2.43 0.94 17.47
N GLN A 209 -2.08 0.65 18.73
CA GLN A 209 -1.28 -0.49 19.16
C GLN A 209 -1.61 -0.86 20.62
N LEU A 210 -1.07 -1.97 21.12
CA LEU A 210 -1.50 -2.56 22.40
C LEU A 210 -0.45 -2.56 23.52
N GLY A 211 0.80 -2.26 23.22
CA GLY A 211 1.88 -2.07 24.17
C GLY A 211 2.04 -0.59 24.56
N PHE A 212 3.31 -0.17 24.72
CA PHE A 212 3.70 1.11 25.26
C PHE A 212 4.27 2.11 24.24
N LYS A 213 4.24 1.81 22.94
CA LYS A 213 4.77 2.73 21.91
C LYS A 213 4.08 4.07 21.96
N LEU A 214 4.80 5.14 21.66
CA LEU A 214 4.28 6.49 21.80
C LEU A 214 3.51 6.92 20.55
N ASN A 215 3.16 8.21 20.48
CA ASN A 215 2.57 8.80 19.30
C ASN A 215 3.68 9.16 18.30
N GLU A 216 4.06 8.20 17.45
CA GLU A 216 5.27 8.33 16.63
C GLU A 216 4.98 8.60 15.15
N VAL A 217 3.75 8.37 14.70
CA VAL A 217 3.30 8.64 13.32
C VAL A 217 2.44 9.90 13.23
N GLY A 218 1.67 10.20 14.27
CA GLY A 218 0.63 11.23 14.20
C GLY A 218 -0.67 10.69 13.59
N TRP A 219 -1.68 11.55 13.44
CA TRP A 219 -3.01 11.16 12.94
C TRP A 219 -3.20 11.43 11.45
N GLY A 220 -2.44 12.36 10.87
CA GLY A 220 -2.60 12.77 9.48
C GLY A 220 -2.48 11.60 8.51
N ALA A 221 -1.46 10.73 8.66
CA ALA A 221 -1.29 9.58 7.78
C ALA A 221 -2.44 8.56 7.91
N TYR A 222 -2.84 8.22 9.14
CA TYR A 222 -3.98 7.33 9.39
C TYR A 222 -5.28 7.87 8.77
N GLU A 223 -5.56 9.16 8.98
CA GLU A 223 -6.78 9.79 8.45
C GLU A 223 -6.76 9.92 6.93
N THR A 224 -5.63 10.31 6.34
CA THR A 224 -5.47 10.38 4.88
C THR A 224 -5.72 9.01 4.24
N CYS A 225 -5.10 7.95 4.74
CA CYS A 225 -5.32 6.61 4.22
C CYS A 225 -6.75 6.11 4.41
N ARG A 226 -7.41 6.42 5.54
CA ARG A 226 -8.84 6.12 5.73
C ARG A 226 -9.72 6.89 4.75
N GLN A 227 -9.45 8.18 4.53
CA GLN A 227 -10.24 9.03 3.64
C GLN A 227 -10.21 8.53 2.20
N GLU A 228 -9.05 8.03 1.74
CA GLU A 228 -8.88 7.44 0.41
C GLU A 228 -9.21 5.95 0.35
N GLY A 229 -9.55 5.31 1.48
CA GLY A 229 -9.99 3.92 1.50
C GLY A 229 -8.86 2.91 1.30
N ALA A 230 -7.67 3.20 1.82
CA ALA A 230 -6.56 2.25 1.84
C ALA A 230 -6.57 1.38 3.11
N ILE A 231 -6.19 0.11 2.98
CA ILE A 231 -5.86 -0.76 4.12
C ILE A 231 -4.62 -0.19 4.82
N ILE A 232 -4.61 -0.14 6.16
CA ILE A 232 -3.48 0.39 6.91
C ILE A 232 -2.70 -0.76 7.57
N ALA A 233 -1.46 -0.96 7.13
CA ALA A 233 -0.58 -2.03 7.59
C ALA A 233 0.61 -1.45 8.37
N THR A 234 0.81 -1.90 9.62
CA THR A 234 1.90 -1.42 10.48
C THR A 234 2.65 -2.55 11.20
N GLY A 235 3.88 -2.29 11.66
CA GLY A 235 4.69 -3.20 12.47
C GLY A 235 4.98 -2.57 13.83
N HIS A 236 6.26 -2.56 14.22
CA HIS A 236 6.87 -1.84 15.35
C HIS A 236 6.49 -2.31 16.75
N GLU A 237 5.20 -2.49 17.02
CA GLU A 237 4.76 -3.15 18.24
C GLU A 237 4.78 -4.66 18.02
N HIS A 238 5.49 -5.37 18.90
CA HIS A 238 5.78 -6.80 18.74
C HIS A 238 4.58 -7.65 19.20
N SER A 239 3.49 -7.50 18.47
CA SER A 239 2.19 -8.13 18.68
C SER A 239 1.45 -8.23 17.34
N TYR A 240 0.36 -8.99 17.33
CA TYR A 240 -0.65 -8.87 16.30
C TYR A 240 -1.89 -8.19 16.90
N SER A 241 -2.47 -7.27 16.13
CA SER A 241 -3.77 -6.70 16.47
C SER A 241 -4.46 -6.19 15.21
N ARG A 242 -5.78 -6.18 15.22
CA ARG A 242 -6.59 -5.69 14.11
C ARG A 242 -7.84 -4.97 14.61
N THR A 243 -8.14 -3.83 14.01
CA THR A 243 -9.37 -3.09 14.28
C THR A 243 -10.56 -3.65 13.50
N LYS A 244 -11.77 -3.31 13.96
CA LYS A 244 -12.99 -3.30 13.16
C LYS A 244 -12.89 -2.18 12.10
N THR A 245 -13.92 -2.05 11.27
CA THR A 245 -14.04 -0.92 10.34
C THR A 245 -14.18 0.40 11.11
N LEU A 246 -13.24 1.31 10.88
CA LEU A 246 -13.17 2.65 11.44
C LEU A 246 -13.57 3.72 10.43
N ILE A 247 -14.34 4.69 10.90
CA ILE A 247 -14.75 5.90 10.15
C ILE A 247 -14.11 7.19 10.70
N ASP A 248 -13.37 7.07 11.80
CA ASP A 248 -12.52 8.10 12.41
C ASP A 248 -11.38 7.36 13.11
N MET A 249 -10.17 7.45 12.55
CA MET A 249 -8.98 6.78 13.10
C MET A 249 -8.54 7.47 14.38
N GLN A 250 -8.55 8.81 14.42
CA GLN A 250 -8.09 9.61 15.55
C GLN A 250 -8.86 9.36 16.84
N ASN A 251 -10.16 9.12 16.73
CA ASN A 251 -11.04 8.82 17.85
C ASN A 251 -11.43 7.33 17.91
N GLN A 252 -10.86 6.49 17.04
CA GLN A 252 -11.12 5.05 16.94
C GLN A 252 -12.64 4.73 16.86
N VAL A 253 -13.39 5.50 16.07
CA VAL A 253 -14.84 5.33 15.94
C VAL A 253 -15.14 4.25 14.92
N THR A 254 -15.82 3.20 15.38
CA THR A 254 -16.32 2.12 14.53
C THR A 254 -17.65 2.50 13.86
N THR A 255 -17.90 1.97 12.66
CA THR A 255 -19.18 2.17 11.97
C THR A 255 -20.23 1.13 12.39
N PRO A 256 -21.49 1.53 12.65
CA PRO A 256 -22.56 0.58 12.92
C PRO A 256 -23.03 -0.18 11.66
N LEU A 257 -22.58 0.24 10.47
CA LEU A 257 -22.93 -0.44 9.20
C LEU A 257 -22.22 -1.78 9.02
N TRP A 258 -21.10 -1.96 9.72
CA TRP A 258 -20.27 -3.17 9.70
C TRP A 258 -20.03 -3.65 11.14
N PRO A 259 -21.07 -4.18 11.81
CA PRO A 259 -21.00 -4.49 13.25
C PRO A 259 -20.29 -5.81 13.56
N ASP A 260 -20.15 -6.71 12.58
CA ASP A 260 -19.47 -8.00 12.76
C ASP A 260 -17.95 -7.80 12.82
N ALA A 261 -17.29 -8.36 13.82
CA ALA A 261 -15.83 -8.30 13.93
C ALA A 261 -15.11 -9.17 12.88
N GLY A 262 -15.81 -10.16 12.31
CA GLY A 262 -15.32 -11.03 11.24
C GLY A 262 -15.49 -10.44 9.84
N GLU A 263 -16.01 -9.23 9.70
CA GLU A 263 -16.13 -8.52 8.42
C GLU A 263 -15.63 -7.09 8.54
N VAL A 264 -14.90 -6.63 7.53
CA VAL A 264 -14.46 -5.23 7.44
C VAL A 264 -14.69 -4.65 6.06
N SER A 265 -14.84 -3.33 6.03
CA SER A 265 -15.04 -2.55 4.82
C SER A 265 -13.89 -1.60 4.61
N VAL A 266 -13.51 -1.47 3.35
CA VAL A 266 -12.42 -0.61 2.89
C VAL A 266 -12.93 0.18 1.70
N GLY A 267 -12.81 1.51 1.76
CA GLY A 267 -13.19 2.42 0.69
C GLY A 267 -13.28 3.84 1.23
N ASN A 268 -13.50 4.84 0.38
CA ASN A 268 -13.37 6.24 0.80
C ASN A 268 -14.15 6.53 2.10
N GLY A 269 -13.43 7.08 3.08
CA GLY A 269 -13.94 7.41 4.40
C GLY A 269 -14.04 6.25 5.39
N ASN A 270 -13.63 5.04 5.06
CA ASN A 270 -13.64 3.91 5.99
C ASN A 270 -12.54 2.88 5.69
N THR A 271 -11.92 2.35 6.74
CA THR A 271 -10.92 1.28 6.59
C THR A 271 -10.73 0.54 7.91
N PHE A 272 -9.85 -0.45 7.94
CA PHE A 272 -9.31 -1.05 9.14
C PHE A 272 -7.79 -0.89 9.17
N ALA A 273 -7.21 -1.00 10.37
CA ALA A 273 -5.77 -1.04 10.56
C ALA A 273 -5.36 -2.31 11.28
N PHE A 274 -4.13 -2.75 11.04
CA PHE A 274 -3.53 -3.85 11.79
C PHE A 274 -2.05 -3.60 12.11
N VAL A 275 -1.60 -4.28 13.17
CA VAL A 275 -0.19 -4.44 13.54
C VAL A 275 0.21 -5.88 13.24
N SER A 276 1.29 -6.08 12.49
CA SER A 276 1.88 -7.40 12.19
C SER A 276 3.37 -7.43 12.57
N GLY A 277 3.68 -7.15 13.83
CA GLY A 277 5.06 -7.04 14.34
C GLY A 277 5.62 -8.33 14.96
N LEU A 278 5.07 -9.50 14.59
CA LEU A 278 5.46 -10.80 15.13
C LEU A 278 6.39 -11.58 14.18
N GLY A 279 7.21 -10.89 13.39
CA GLY A 279 8.04 -11.48 12.36
C GLY A 279 9.23 -12.32 12.87
N GLY A 280 9.62 -12.17 14.14
CA GLY A 280 10.64 -13.04 14.74
C GLY A 280 11.49 -12.43 15.86
N LYS A 281 11.49 -11.10 16.01
CA LYS A 281 12.40 -10.42 16.95
C LYS A 281 12.11 -10.71 18.43
N SER A 282 10.90 -10.42 18.86
CA SER A 282 10.39 -10.76 20.21
C SER A 282 8.86 -10.64 20.25
N ILE A 283 8.26 -10.88 21.41
CA ILE A 283 6.81 -10.80 21.64
C ILE A 283 6.58 -9.98 22.91
N ARG A 284 5.63 -9.04 22.88
CA ARG A 284 5.32 -8.14 24.00
C ARG A 284 3.94 -8.41 24.57
N ASN A 285 3.70 -7.91 25.78
CA ASN A 285 2.45 -8.02 26.51
C ASN A 285 1.45 -6.92 26.13
N GLN A 286 0.19 -7.08 26.56
CA GLN A 286 -0.85 -6.09 26.37
C GLN A 286 -0.85 -5.08 27.54
N ASP A 287 -0.46 -3.85 27.27
CA ASP A 287 -0.44 -2.77 28.27
C ASP A 287 -1.75 -1.96 28.31
N ARG A 288 -2.60 -2.07 27.28
CA ARG A 288 -3.83 -1.28 27.15
C ARG A 288 -5.00 -2.02 26.52
N CYS A 289 -6.17 -1.40 26.58
CA CYS A 289 -7.44 -1.97 26.09
C CYS A 289 -7.83 -3.28 26.78
N LEU A 290 -7.51 -3.41 28.06
CA LEU A 290 -7.93 -4.52 28.92
C LEU A 290 -9.47 -4.60 29.01
N PRO A 291 -10.06 -5.80 29.18
CA PRO A 291 -9.41 -7.10 29.48
C PRO A 291 -8.68 -7.74 28.28
N ILE A 292 -7.90 -8.79 28.55
CA ILE A 292 -7.12 -9.55 27.55
C ILE A 292 -7.98 -10.52 26.71
N THR A 293 -9.31 -10.52 26.90
CA THR A 293 -10.29 -11.33 26.17
C THR A 293 -11.45 -10.46 25.72
N PRO A 294 -12.13 -10.77 24.59
CA PRO A 294 -13.29 -10.02 24.14
C PRO A 294 -14.44 -9.98 25.19
N PRO A 295 -15.20 -8.88 25.28
CA PRO A 295 -14.97 -7.61 24.60
C PRO A 295 -13.76 -6.88 25.20
N TYR A 296 -12.86 -6.44 24.32
CA TYR A 296 -11.70 -5.62 24.70
C TYR A 296 -12.16 -4.23 25.19
N GLY A 297 -11.31 -3.57 25.96
CA GLY A 297 -11.55 -2.21 26.46
C GLY A 297 -11.37 -1.13 25.38
N CYS A 298 -10.95 0.07 25.80
CA CYS A 298 -10.82 1.25 24.94
C CYS A 298 -12.16 1.66 24.32
N ASN A 299 -12.20 1.98 23.03
CA ASN A 299 -13.39 2.46 22.33
C ASN A 299 -14.17 1.31 21.66
N GLY A 300 -13.78 0.04 21.91
CA GLY A 300 -14.39 -1.13 21.30
C GLY A 300 -13.97 -1.34 19.84
N GLU A 301 -12.88 -0.70 19.43
CA GLU A 301 -12.31 -0.68 18.08
C GLU A 301 -11.64 -2.01 17.70
N TRP A 302 -11.14 -2.77 18.67
CA TRP A 302 -10.39 -3.99 18.41
C TRP A 302 -11.31 -5.14 18.04
N ALA A 303 -10.97 -5.82 16.93
CA ALA A 303 -11.61 -7.06 16.51
C ALA A 303 -10.80 -8.27 16.98
N SER A 304 -9.47 -8.20 16.90
CA SER A 304 -8.57 -9.25 17.39
C SER A 304 -7.31 -8.66 18.02
N ILE A 305 -6.79 -9.36 19.02
CA ILE A 305 -5.61 -9.01 19.82
C ILE A 305 -4.82 -10.30 20.08
N TYR A 306 -3.52 -10.27 19.83
CA TYR A 306 -2.62 -11.39 20.07
C TYR A 306 -1.24 -10.88 20.51
N THR A 307 -1.04 -10.91 21.83
CA THR A 307 0.17 -10.51 22.55
C THR A 307 0.64 -11.68 23.42
N SER A 308 1.75 -11.54 24.15
CA SER A 308 2.19 -12.57 25.10
C SER A 308 1.11 -12.93 26.15
N ASP A 309 0.19 -12.01 26.46
CA ASP A 309 -0.91 -12.28 27.41
C ASP A 309 -2.01 -13.19 26.82
N GLN A 310 -2.08 -13.28 25.48
CA GLN A 310 -2.86 -14.29 24.75
C GLN A 310 -2.00 -15.50 24.35
N SER A 311 -0.83 -15.66 24.97
CA SER A 311 0.17 -16.69 24.62
C SER A 311 0.63 -16.60 23.17
N ALA A 312 0.91 -15.39 22.70
CA ALA A 312 1.32 -15.20 21.32
C ALA A 312 2.59 -15.95 20.93
N ASN A 313 2.59 -16.45 19.70
CA ASN A 313 3.77 -16.94 18.99
C ASN A 313 4.02 -16.09 17.73
N TYR A 314 5.20 -16.23 17.12
CA TYR A 314 5.58 -15.53 15.89
C TYR A 314 4.68 -15.95 14.72
N GLY A 315 4.49 -15.07 13.74
CA GLY A 315 3.57 -15.34 12.65
C GLY A 315 3.50 -14.23 11.61
N ALA A 316 2.57 -14.40 10.67
CA ALA A 316 2.33 -13.44 9.60
C ALA A 316 0.82 -13.20 9.41
N MET A 317 0.49 -11.97 9.02
CA MET A 317 -0.83 -11.59 8.55
C MET A 317 -0.90 -11.84 7.04
N PHE A 318 -1.97 -12.47 6.56
CA PHE A 318 -2.19 -12.78 5.15
C PHE A 318 -3.48 -12.12 4.67
N ILE A 319 -3.47 -11.55 3.46
CA ILE A 319 -4.67 -11.14 2.75
C ILE A 319 -4.68 -11.79 1.38
N GLU A 320 -5.70 -12.58 1.12
CA GLU A 320 -5.98 -13.20 -0.18
C GLU A 320 -7.06 -12.39 -0.89
N PHE A 321 -6.70 -11.74 -1.99
CA PHE A 321 -7.58 -10.87 -2.77
C PHE A 321 -8.31 -11.63 -3.86
N HIS A 322 -9.42 -11.06 -4.33
CA HIS A 322 -10.22 -11.61 -5.42
C HIS A 322 -10.65 -13.07 -5.13
N VAL A 323 -11.22 -13.28 -3.96
CA VAL A 323 -11.72 -14.58 -3.52
C VAL A 323 -13.15 -14.82 -4.01
N ASP A 324 -13.53 -16.09 -4.14
CA ASP A 324 -14.87 -16.52 -4.61
C ASP A 324 -15.27 -15.93 -5.97
N GLY A 325 -14.30 -15.55 -6.81
CA GLY A 325 -14.53 -14.91 -8.11
C GLY A 325 -15.06 -13.47 -8.01
N ASP A 326 -14.97 -12.82 -6.85
CA ASP A 326 -15.34 -11.41 -6.65
C ASP A 326 -14.09 -10.54 -6.46
N PRO A 327 -13.70 -9.68 -7.42
CA PRO A 327 -12.51 -8.84 -7.31
C PRO A 327 -12.60 -7.78 -6.19
N ARG A 328 -13.79 -7.55 -5.62
CA ARG A 328 -14.02 -6.65 -4.47
C ARG A 328 -14.11 -7.39 -3.13
N LYS A 329 -13.83 -8.69 -3.11
CA LYS A 329 -13.79 -9.51 -1.90
C LYS A 329 -12.38 -10.02 -1.65
N ALA A 330 -11.96 -9.99 -0.40
CA ALA A 330 -10.71 -10.59 0.07
C ALA A 330 -10.92 -11.30 1.40
N ASN A 331 -10.05 -12.26 1.73
CA ASN A 331 -10.02 -12.95 3.01
C ASN A 331 -8.72 -12.62 3.74
N GLY A 332 -8.83 -12.12 4.97
CA GLY A 332 -7.70 -11.83 5.85
C GLY A 332 -7.58 -12.89 6.96
N TYR A 333 -6.35 -13.26 7.33
CA TYR A 333 -6.10 -14.10 8.51
C TYR A 333 -4.69 -13.90 9.07
N PHE A 334 -4.54 -14.02 10.38
CA PHE A 334 -3.22 -14.12 11.02
C PHE A 334 -2.97 -15.56 11.43
N LYS A 335 -1.81 -16.09 11.06
CA LYS A 335 -1.38 -17.45 11.40
C LYS A 335 -0.01 -17.43 12.07
N ASP A 336 0.12 -18.19 13.14
CA ASP A 336 1.38 -18.35 13.85
C ASP A 336 2.22 -19.54 13.31
N ILE A 337 3.48 -19.62 13.74
CA ILE A 337 4.42 -20.69 13.34
C ILE A 337 4.08 -22.07 13.94
N ASP A 338 3.14 -22.15 14.87
CA ASP A 338 2.54 -23.41 15.34
C ASP A 338 1.31 -23.82 14.49
N LEU A 339 1.05 -23.07 13.41
CA LEU A 339 -0.04 -23.25 12.46
C LEU A 339 -1.44 -22.93 13.00
N ASN A 340 -1.53 -22.23 14.13
CA ASN A 340 -2.81 -21.76 14.65
C ASN A 340 -3.28 -20.55 13.86
N VAL A 341 -4.54 -20.58 13.40
CA VAL A 341 -5.21 -19.39 12.85
C VAL A 341 -5.80 -18.61 14.02
N ILE A 342 -5.23 -17.44 14.30
CA ILE A 342 -5.56 -16.62 15.47
C ILE A 342 -6.72 -15.67 15.17
N ASP A 343 -6.78 -15.16 13.95
CA ASP A 343 -7.82 -14.28 13.44
C ASP A 343 -8.14 -14.65 11.99
N SER A 344 -9.40 -14.49 11.60
CA SER A 344 -9.88 -14.71 10.23
C SER A 344 -11.09 -13.83 9.98
N PHE A 345 -11.10 -13.13 8.85
CA PHE A 345 -12.12 -12.16 8.52
C PHE A 345 -12.27 -11.96 7.02
N THR A 346 -13.44 -11.49 6.60
CA THR A 346 -13.71 -11.09 5.21
C THR A 346 -13.54 -9.58 5.06
N ILE A 347 -12.98 -9.16 3.93
CA ILE A 347 -12.75 -7.76 3.58
C ILE A 347 -13.54 -7.46 2.32
N TYR A 348 -14.29 -6.36 2.32
CA TYR A 348 -15.02 -5.89 1.16
C TYR A 348 -14.52 -4.51 0.73
N ALA A 349 -14.22 -4.36 -0.56
CA ALA A 349 -13.96 -3.07 -1.18
C ALA A 349 -15.30 -2.33 -1.40
N ALA A 350 -15.74 -1.60 -0.37
CA ALA A 350 -17.02 -0.92 -0.31
C ALA A 350 -16.89 0.49 0.31
N PRO A 351 -17.10 1.57 -0.47
CA PRO A 351 -17.17 2.90 0.11
C PRO A 351 -18.45 3.06 0.94
N ILE A 352 -18.32 3.59 2.16
CA ILE A 352 -19.49 4.00 2.95
C ILE A 352 -20.03 5.30 2.36
N LYS A 353 -21.19 5.22 1.69
CA LYS A 353 -21.96 6.42 1.34
C LYS A 353 -22.53 7.01 2.62
N MET A 354 -21.83 7.97 3.22
CA MET A 354 -22.43 8.83 4.24
C MET A 354 -23.65 9.52 3.60
N ALA A 355 -24.82 9.38 4.24
CA ALA A 355 -26.02 10.07 3.77
C ALA A 355 -25.70 11.57 3.70
N SER A 356 -25.80 12.16 2.51
CA SER A 356 -25.74 13.60 2.33
C SER A 356 -26.85 14.22 3.18
N GLY A 357 -26.46 14.87 4.28
CA GLY A 357 -27.36 15.65 5.14
C GLY A 357 -27.87 16.91 4.47
#